data_AF-B4R6F1-F1
#
_entry.id   AF-B4R6F1-F1
#
_cell.length_a   1.000
_cell.length_b   1.000
_cell.length_c   1.000
_cell.angle_alpha   90.00
_cell.angle_beta   90.00
_cell.angle_gamma   90.00
#
_symmetry.space_group_name_H-M   'P 1'
#
loop_
_entity.id
_entity.type
_entity.pdbx_description
1 polymer ?
#
loop_
_entity_poly.entity_id
_entity_poly.type
_entity_poly.pdbx_seq_one_letter_code
_entity_poly.pdbx_strand_id
1 'polypeptide(L)'
;MTSVLARLESSLPQDQITIILLHSQVDNDEHRKVFRFFPGVRLKIILSTNIGQTSITIPDLLYVIDTGRAKMKTYDMTIDASRLTITWISQADAKQRAGRAGRVCHGNCYRLYDNDRLAKMDLHTVPELMRRTLDEICLLTKLEAPPKDAVIQSCSRLKLLGVLDERDEEDPQNPAVKAK
;
A
#
# COMPACT_ATOMS: atom_id res chain seq x y z
N MET A 1 3.95 -13.96 7.07
CA MET A 1 3.93 -14.56 5.72
C MET A 1 4.71 -15.87 5.69
N THR A 2 5.96 -15.90 6.19
CA THR A 2 6.82 -17.11 6.24
C THR A 2 6.18 -18.33 6.91
N SER A 3 5.53 -18.15 8.07
CA SER A 3 4.83 -19.26 8.73
C SER A 3 3.66 -19.81 7.90
N VAL A 4 2.93 -18.95 7.18
CA VAL A 4 1.82 -19.39 6.32
C VAL A 4 2.35 -20.14 5.10
N LEU A 5 3.45 -19.67 4.51
CA LEU A 5 4.13 -20.35 3.40
C LEU A 5 4.53 -21.76 3.81
N ALA A 6 5.26 -21.90 4.92
CA ALA A 6 5.71 -23.21 5.41
C ALA A 6 4.53 -24.17 5.69
N ARG A 7 3.40 -23.66 6.21
CA ARG A 7 2.20 -24.47 6.43
C ARG A 7 1.52 -24.88 5.13
N LEU A 8 1.51 -24.03 4.12
CA LEU A 8 0.92 -24.37 2.82
C LEU A 8 1.78 -25.42 2.10
N GLU A 9 3.11 -25.26 2.16
CA GLU A 9 4.06 -26.22 1.60
C GLU A 9 3.98 -27.59 2.27
N SER A 10 3.68 -27.66 3.56
CA SER A 10 3.53 -28.92 4.29
C SER A 10 2.15 -29.56 4.17
N SER A 11 1.10 -28.77 3.87
CA SER A 11 -0.29 -29.24 3.88
C SER A 11 -0.85 -29.54 2.49
N LEU A 12 -0.20 -29.07 1.41
CA LEU A 12 -0.68 -29.18 0.04
C LEU A 12 0.29 -29.99 -0.85
N PRO A 13 -0.23 -30.72 -1.86
CA PRO A 13 0.60 -31.51 -2.76
C PRO A 13 1.46 -30.61 -3.66
N GLN A 14 2.77 -30.63 -3.44
CA GLN A 14 3.73 -29.70 -4.07
C GLN A 14 3.81 -29.87 -5.59
N ASP A 15 3.59 -31.08 -6.10
CA ASP A 15 3.74 -31.41 -7.52
C ASP A 15 2.67 -30.77 -8.43
N GLN A 16 1.60 -30.23 -7.85
CA GLN A 16 0.45 -29.68 -8.59
C GLN A 16 0.13 -28.23 -8.24
N ILE A 17 0.93 -27.60 -7.37
CA ILE A 17 0.70 -26.23 -6.93
C ILE A 17 1.94 -25.36 -7.18
N THR A 18 1.74 -24.06 -7.27
CA THR A 18 2.84 -23.09 -7.25
C THR A 18 2.47 -21.95 -6.32
N ILE A 19 3.32 -21.71 -5.33
CA ILE A 19 3.13 -20.62 -4.36
C ILE A 19 4.08 -19.48 -4.73
N ILE A 20 3.54 -18.27 -4.84
CA ILE A 20 4.29 -17.06 -5.19
C ILE A 20 4.10 -16.04 -4.09
N LEU A 21 5.20 -15.43 -3.64
CA LEU A 21 5.18 -14.33 -2.68
C LEU A 21 5.14 -12.99 -3.40
N LEU A 22 4.18 -12.15 -3.02
CA LEU A 22 4.06 -10.78 -3.51
C LEU A 22 4.19 -9.79 -2.34
N HIS A 23 5.43 -9.36 -2.10
CA HIS A 23 5.83 -8.47 -0.99
C HIS A 23 6.82 -7.42 -1.49
N SER A 24 6.90 -6.26 -0.84
CA SER A 24 7.72 -5.11 -1.30
C SER A 24 9.22 -5.40 -1.32
N GLN A 25 9.67 -6.35 -0.51
CA GLN A 25 11.07 -6.77 -0.39
C GLN A 25 11.43 -7.96 -1.29
N VAL A 26 10.49 -8.43 -2.12
CA VAL A 26 10.72 -9.52 -3.06
C VAL A 26 11.20 -8.93 -4.39
N ASP A 27 12.17 -9.59 -5.04
CA ASP A 27 12.76 -9.13 -6.30
C ASP A 27 11.72 -8.99 -7.42
N ASN A 28 11.99 -8.08 -8.36
CA ASN A 28 11.13 -7.83 -9.51
C ASN A 28 10.88 -9.08 -10.36
N ASP A 29 11.86 -9.99 -10.45
CA ASP A 29 11.70 -11.22 -11.22
C ASP A 29 10.70 -12.19 -10.59
N GLU A 30 10.63 -12.23 -9.26
CA GLU A 30 9.61 -12.99 -8.53
C GLU A 30 8.23 -12.34 -8.69
N HIS A 31 8.13 -11.01 -8.68
CA HIS A 31 6.86 -10.32 -8.96
C HIS A 31 6.35 -10.65 -10.36
N ARG A 32 7.24 -10.77 -11.35
CA ARG A 32 6.88 -11.15 -12.73
C ARG A 32 6.31 -12.56 -12.82
N LYS A 33 6.67 -13.48 -11.90
CA LYS A 33 6.11 -14.84 -11.88
C LYS A 33 4.60 -14.85 -11.66
N VAL A 34 4.04 -13.84 -10.99
CA VAL A 34 2.59 -13.72 -10.78
C VAL A 34 1.82 -13.72 -12.11
N PHE A 35 2.40 -13.14 -13.16
CA PHE A 35 1.78 -13.05 -14.49
C PHE A 35 2.05 -14.26 -15.37
N ARG A 36 2.94 -15.17 -14.96
CA ARG A 36 3.27 -16.36 -15.75
C ARG A 36 2.18 -17.41 -15.61
N PHE A 37 1.99 -18.15 -16.70
CA PHE A 37 1.26 -19.40 -16.71
C PHE A 37 2.25 -20.54 -16.44
N PHE A 38 1.85 -21.51 -15.62
CA PHE A 38 2.69 -22.65 -15.23
C PHE A 38 2.09 -23.95 -15.77
N PRO A 39 2.60 -24.50 -16.90
CA PRO A 39 2.11 -25.76 -17.45
C PRO A 39 2.25 -26.90 -16.43
N GLY A 40 1.22 -27.73 -16.28
CA GLY A 40 1.20 -28.85 -15.34
C GLY A 40 0.82 -28.49 -13.90
N VAL A 41 0.76 -27.19 -13.57
CA VAL A 41 0.29 -26.71 -12.26
C VAL A 41 -1.23 -26.55 -12.29
N ARG A 42 -1.91 -27.19 -11.32
CA ARG A 42 -3.37 -27.09 -11.18
C ARG A 42 -3.80 -25.85 -10.42
N LEU A 43 -2.97 -25.37 -9.49
CA LEU A 43 -3.31 -24.25 -8.62
C LEU A 43 -2.13 -23.31 -8.39
N LYS A 44 -2.29 -22.05 -8.81
CA LYS A 44 -1.37 -20.95 -8.46
C LYS A 44 -1.90 -20.22 -7.23
N ILE A 45 -1.11 -20.18 -6.16
CA ILE A 45 -1.42 -19.48 -4.91
C ILE A 45 -0.52 -18.26 -4.80
N ILE A 46 -1.11 -17.08 -4.65
CA ILE A 46 -0.36 -15.83 -4.48
C ILE A 46 -0.56 -15.34 -3.06
N LEU A 47 0.50 -15.35 -2.25
CA LEU A 47 0.51 -14.78 -0.92
C LEU A 47 0.97 -13.33 -1.03
N SER A 48 0.05 -12.38 -0.81
CA SER A 48 0.34 -10.96 -0.96
C SER A 48 0.05 -10.15 0.30
N THR A 49 0.76 -9.03 0.44
CA THR A 49 0.38 -7.94 1.33
C THR A 49 -0.65 -7.02 0.64
N ASN A 50 -0.86 -5.83 1.21
CA ASN A 50 -1.62 -4.76 0.56
C ASN A 50 -1.10 -4.36 -0.83
N ILE A 51 0.08 -4.80 -1.27
CA ILE A 51 0.57 -4.58 -2.64
C ILE A 51 -0.34 -5.26 -3.67
N GLY A 52 -0.90 -6.43 -3.37
CA GLY A 52 -1.80 -7.14 -4.27
C GLY A 52 -3.15 -6.43 -4.51
N GLN A 53 -3.46 -5.41 -3.71
CA GLN A 53 -4.64 -4.56 -3.90
C GLN A 53 -4.45 -3.55 -5.04
N THR A 54 -3.21 -3.17 -5.32
CA THR A 54 -2.88 -2.12 -6.31
C THR A 54 -3.20 -2.56 -7.75
N SER A 55 -3.10 -1.63 -8.71
CA SER A 55 -3.53 -1.74 -10.12
C SER A 55 -2.76 -2.76 -10.99
N ILE A 56 -2.22 -3.83 -10.43
CA ILE A 56 -1.80 -5.00 -11.22
C ILE A 56 -3.06 -5.71 -11.76
N THR A 57 -3.03 -6.44 -12.87
CA THR A 57 -4.16 -7.30 -13.29
C THR A 57 -3.61 -8.71 -13.46
N ILE A 58 -4.14 -9.65 -12.68
CA ILE A 58 -3.70 -11.04 -12.69
C ILE A 58 -4.70 -11.82 -13.55
N PRO A 59 -4.30 -12.35 -14.72
CA PRO A 59 -5.23 -12.87 -15.73
C PRO A 59 -6.12 -14.03 -15.26
N ASP A 60 -5.66 -14.81 -14.30
CA ASP A 60 -6.26 -16.06 -13.81
C ASP A 60 -6.70 -15.99 -12.34
N LEU A 61 -6.93 -14.79 -11.81
CA LEU A 61 -7.37 -14.60 -10.42
C LEU A 61 -8.87 -14.87 -10.24
N LEU A 62 -9.19 -16.08 -9.79
CA LEU A 62 -10.56 -16.53 -9.52
C LEU A 62 -11.00 -16.35 -8.06
N TYR A 63 -10.07 -16.53 -7.13
CA TYR A 63 -10.38 -16.59 -5.70
C TYR A 63 -9.52 -15.58 -4.94
N VAL A 64 -10.17 -14.80 -4.09
CA VAL A 64 -9.50 -13.90 -3.14
C VAL A 64 -9.84 -14.35 -1.73
N ILE A 65 -8.82 -14.58 -0.91
CA ILE A 65 -8.97 -14.85 0.52
C ILE A 65 -8.49 -13.60 1.28
N ASP A 66 -9.43 -12.87 1.87
CA ASP A 66 -9.17 -11.62 2.57
C ASP A 66 -9.16 -11.84 4.09
N THR A 67 -7.98 -11.65 4.70
CA THR A 67 -7.80 -11.75 6.16
C THR A 67 -8.36 -10.54 6.92
N GLY A 68 -8.69 -9.44 6.23
CA GLY A 68 -9.16 -8.20 6.84
C GLY A 68 -8.08 -7.40 7.57
N ARG A 69 -6.82 -7.83 7.51
CA ARG A 69 -5.70 -7.16 8.19
C ARG A 69 -4.70 -6.58 7.19
N ALA A 70 -4.04 -5.51 7.60
CA ALA A 70 -2.90 -4.93 6.91
C ALA A 70 -1.85 -4.47 7.93
N LYS A 71 -0.57 -4.53 7.55
CA LYS A 71 0.51 -3.92 8.31
C LYS A 71 0.70 -2.51 7.77
N MET A 72 0.42 -1.51 8.59
CA MET A 72 0.46 -0.10 8.20
C MET A 72 1.41 0.67 9.09
N LYS A 73 2.08 1.67 8.50
CA LYS A 73 2.87 2.63 9.25
C LYS A 73 1.92 3.58 9.99
N THR A 74 2.12 3.71 11.29
CA THR A 74 1.37 4.58 12.19
C THR A 74 2.38 5.43 12.94
N TYR A 75 2.17 6.74 12.93
CA TYR A 75 2.94 7.68 13.74
C TYR A 75 2.24 7.89 15.08
N ASP A 76 3.02 7.84 16.15
CA ASP A 76 2.57 8.14 17.51
C ASP A 76 3.23 9.43 18.00
N MET A 77 2.42 10.47 18.15
CA MET A 77 2.86 11.80 18.58
C MET A 77 3.37 11.81 20.02
N THR A 78 2.92 10.87 20.87
CA THR A 78 3.28 10.86 22.30
C THR A 78 4.71 10.41 22.55
N ILE A 79 5.20 9.50 21.70
CA ILE A 79 6.56 8.94 21.77
C ILE A 79 7.44 9.45 20.64
N ASP A 80 6.92 10.34 19.80
CA ASP A 80 7.53 10.87 18.59
C ASP A 80 8.20 9.78 17.71
N ALA A 81 7.46 8.70 17.46
CA ALA A 81 8.00 7.55 16.75
C ALA A 81 7.00 6.91 15.79
N SER A 82 7.52 6.50 14.64
CA SER A 82 6.82 5.70 13.65
C SER A 82 6.94 4.21 13.97
N ARG A 83 5.84 3.48 13.93
CA ARG A 83 5.81 2.01 14.08
C ARG A 83 4.96 1.34 13.01
N LEU A 84 5.28 0.09 12.71
CA LEU A 84 4.47 -0.75 11.82
C LEU A 84 3.49 -1.59 12.64
N THR A 85 2.21 -1.25 12.57
CA THR A 85 1.16 -1.90 13.36
C THR A 85 0.25 -2.73 12.46
N ILE A 86 -0.15 -3.91 12.94
CA ILE A 86 -1.17 -4.72 12.27
C ILE A 86 -2.55 -4.17 12.66
N THR A 87 -3.27 -3.66 11.68
CA THR A 87 -4.56 -2.99 11.86
C THR A 87 -5.61 -3.63 10.97
N TRP A 88 -6.88 -3.35 11.28
CA TRP A 88 -7.98 -3.69 10.36
C TRP A 88 -7.91 -2.80 9.13
N ILE A 89 -8.31 -3.34 7.99
CA ILE A 89 -8.42 -2.58 6.74
C ILE A 89 -9.66 -1.70 6.75
N SER A 90 -9.75 -0.77 5.80
CA SER A 90 -10.99 -0.02 5.59
C SER A 90 -12.03 -0.82 4.78
N GLN A 91 -13.28 -0.38 4.84
CA GLN A 91 -14.35 -0.92 3.99
C GLN A 91 -14.04 -0.71 2.50
N ALA A 92 -13.43 0.42 2.15
CA ALA A 92 -12.94 0.69 0.80
C ALA A 92 -11.87 -0.33 0.37
N ASP A 93 -10.91 -0.66 1.24
CA ASP A 93 -9.89 -1.68 0.95
C ASP A 93 -10.51 -3.06 0.77
N ALA A 94 -11.45 -3.45 1.64
CA ALA A 94 -12.19 -4.71 1.53
C ALA A 94 -12.94 -4.82 0.19
N LYS A 95 -13.52 -3.72 -0.30
CA LYS A 95 -14.16 -3.64 -1.61
C LYS A 95 -13.16 -3.75 -2.75
N GLN A 96 -12.02 -3.06 -2.65
CA GLN A 96 -10.96 -3.15 -3.65
C GLN A 96 -10.39 -4.56 -3.76
N ARG A 97 -10.14 -5.24 -2.63
CA ARG A 97 -9.70 -6.63 -2.57
C ARG A 97 -10.70 -7.58 -3.22
N ALA A 98 -12.00 -7.40 -2.95
CA ALA A 98 -13.04 -8.20 -3.58
C ALA A 98 -13.07 -8.00 -5.11
N GLY A 99 -12.91 -6.75 -5.59
CA GLY A 99 -12.86 -6.42 -7.02
C GLY A 99 -11.60 -6.88 -7.77
N ARG A 100 -10.69 -7.59 -7.09
CA ARG A 100 -9.55 -8.26 -7.73
C ARG A 100 -9.99 -9.56 -8.40
N ALA A 101 -10.89 -10.29 -7.75
CA ALA A 101 -11.62 -11.39 -8.38
C ALA A 101 -12.70 -10.77 -9.30
N GLY A 102 -12.97 -11.36 -10.47
CA GLY A 102 -14.04 -10.87 -11.34
C GLY A 102 -13.61 -9.98 -12.52
N ARG A 103 -12.31 -9.72 -12.73
CA ARG A 103 -11.87 -8.86 -13.85
C ARG A 103 -11.92 -9.55 -15.22
N VAL A 104 -11.61 -10.85 -15.25
CA VAL A 104 -11.52 -11.64 -16.50
C VAL A 104 -12.64 -12.68 -16.57
N CYS A 105 -13.09 -13.19 -15.42
CA CYS A 105 -14.14 -14.20 -15.30
C CYS A 105 -14.75 -14.16 -13.90
N HIS A 106 -15.90 -14.82 -13.71
CA HIS A 106 -16.59 -14.90 -12.42
C HIS A 106 -15.62 -15.34 -11.31
N GLY A 107 -15.54 -14.54 -10.25
CA GLY A 107 -14.62 -14.77 -9.14
C GLY A 107 -15.31 -14.64 -7.79
N ASN A 108 -14.72 -15.27 -6.77
CA ASN A 108 -15.24 -15.30 -5.42
C ASN A 108 -14.26 -14.63 -4.45
N CYS A 109 -14.80 -13.87 -3.50
CA CYS A 109 -14.02 -13.28 -2.41
C CYS A 109 -14.50 -13.86 -1.07
N TYR A 110 -13.61 -14.52 -0.35
CA TYR A 110 -13.84 -15.08 0.97
C TYR A 110 -13.21 -14.16 2.02
N ARG A 111 -14.03 -13.64 2.94
CA ARG A 111 -13.57 -12.79 4.05
C ARG A 111 -13.46 -13.61 5.32
N LEU A 112 -12.32 -13.52 6.01
CA LEU A 112 -12.07 -14.23 7.28
C LEU A 112 -12.53 -13.41 8.51
N TYR A 113 -13.57 -12.61 8.33
CA TYR A 113 -14.17 -11.75 9.34
C TYR A 113 -15.67 -11.62 9.06
N ASP A 114 -16.46 -11.41 10.12
CA ASP A 114 -17.92 -11.30 10.03
C ASP A 114 -18.37 -9.93 9.50
N ASN A 115 -19.67 -9.83 9.19
CA ASN A 115 -20.29 -8.60 8.69
C ASN A 115 -20.29 -7.48 9.74
N ASP A 116 -20.42 -7.82 11.02
CA ASP A 116 -20.40 -6.86 12.13
C ASP A 116 -19.03 -6.19 12.25
N ARG A 117 -17.95 -6.97 12.06
CA ARG A 117 -16.58 -6.49 12.01
C ARG A 117 -16.40 -5.55 10.83
N LEU A 118 -16.88 -5.92 9.64
CA LEU A 118 -16.81 -5.07 8.45
C LEU A 118 -17.53 -3.73 8.67
N ALA A 119 -18.73 -3.75 9.28
CA ALA A 119 -19.50 -2.55 9.58
C ALA A 119 -18.79 -1.61 10.58
N LYS A 120 -17.96 -2.17 11.47
CA LYS A 120 -17.14 -1.40 12.44
C LYS A 120 -15.80 -0.92 11.89
N MET A 121 -15.41 -1.32 10.68
CA MET A 121 -14.20 -0.81 10.03
C MET A 121 -14.41 0.61 9.53
N ASP A 122 -13.32 1.40 9.49
CA ASP A 122 -13.34 2.73 8.90
C ASP A 122 -13.74 2.67 7.42
N LEU A 123 -14.47 3.69 6.95
CA LEU A 123 -14.90 3.77 5.54
C LEU A 123 -13.68 3.84 4.61
N HIS A 124 -12.69 4.64 4.99
CA HIS A 124 -11.46 4.89 4.22
C HIS A 124 -10.25 4.83 5.13
N THR A 125 -9.14 4.32 4.58
CA THR A 125 -7.85 4.30 5.27
C THR A 125 -7.32 5.73 5.40
N VAL A 126 -6.83 6.08 6.59
CA VAL A 126 -6.21 7.38 6.84
C VAL A 126 -5.09 7.64 5.81
N PRO A 127 -5.08 8.81 5.15
CA PRO A 127 -4.06 9.13 4.15
C PRO A 127 -2.64 8.95 4.69
N GLU A 128 -1.72 8.52 3.82
CA GLU A 128 -0.34 8.29 4.20
C GLU A 128 0.35 9.56 4.72
N LEU A 129 0.02 10.72 4.16
CA LEU A 129 0.51 12.02 4.62
C LEU A 129 0.22 12.28 6.10
N MET A 130 -0.96 11.85 6.58
CA MET A 130 -1.38 12.03 7.98
C MET A 130 -0.80 10.96 8.92
N ARG A 131 -0.04 10.00 8.39
CA ARG A 131 0.57 8.89 9.15
C ARG A 131 2.10 8.91 9.13
N ARG A 132 2.70 9.95 8.56
CA ARG A 132 4.15 10.19 8.51
C ARG A 132 4.47 11.48 9.26
N THR A 133 5.70 11.60 9.75
CA THR A 133 6.19 12.85 10.35
C THR A 133 6.51 13.87 9.26
N LEU A 134 6.49 15.16 9.60
CA LEU A 134 6.94 16.21 8.70
C LEU A 134 8.42 16.03 8.33
N ASP A 135 9.25 15.59 9.27
CA ASP A 135 10.68 15.34 9.02
C ASP A 135 10.89 14.26 7.95
N GLU A 136 10.10 13.18 7.96
CA GLU A 136 10.15 12.14 6.93
C GLU A 136 9.75 12.70 5.56
N ILE A 137 8.74 13.57 5.51
CA ILE A 137 8.30 14.22 4.28
C ILE A 137 9.39 15.15 3.74
N CYS A 138 9.92 16.03 4.58
CA CYS A 138 11.00 16.96 4.24
C CYS A 138 12.26 16.23 3.75
N LEU A 139 12.65 15.14 4.42
CA LEU A 139 13.80 14.33 4.03
C LEU A 139 13.61 13.68 2.65
N LEU A 140 12.43 13.11 2.39
CA LEU A 140 12.12 12.53 1.08
C LEU A 140 12.13 13.60 -0.02
N THR A 141 11.58 14.78 0.25
CA THR A 141 11.64 15.93 -0.68
C THR A 141 13.07 16.37 -0.94
N LYS A 142 13.96 16.31 0.06
CA LYS A 142 15.37 16.69 -0.10
C LYS A 142 16.17 15.64 -0.88
N LEU A 143 15.91 14.36 -0.67
CA LEU A 143 16.62 13.27 -1.35
C LEU A 143 16.23 13.18 -2.83
N GLU A 144 14.94 13.24 -3.12
CA GLU A 144 14.37 13.19 -4.48
C GLU A 144 14.21 14.60 -5.07
N ALA A 145 15.05 15.56 -4.64
CA ALA A 145 14.87 16.97 -4.92
C ALA A 145 14.64 17.21 -6.42
N PRO A 146 13.45 17.66 -6.82
CA PRO A 146 13.18 17.94 -8.21
C PRO A 146 14.08 19.09 -8.69
N PRO A 147 14.31 19.20 -10.01
CA PRO A 147 14.99 20.37 -10.57
C PRO A 147 14.32 21.66 -10.08
N LYS A 148 15.12 22.70 -9.80
CA LYS A 148 14.61 23.98 -9.27
C LYS A 148 13.48 24.54 -10.12
N ASP A 149 13.60 24.45 -11.44
CA ASP A 149 12.58 24.92 -12.39
C ASP A 149 11.24 24.21 -12.22
N ALA A 150 11.26 22.89 -11.94
CA ALA A 150 10.05 22.12 -11.69
C ALA A 150 9.37 22.52 -10.38
N VAL A 151 10.16 22.86 -9.35
CA VAL A 151 9.65 23.38 -8.08
C VAL A 151 8.99 24.75 -8.29
N ILE A 152 9.66 25.68 -8.98
CA ILE A 152 9.15 27.02 -9.28
C ILE A 152 7.85 26.95 -10.07
N GLN A 153 7.79 26.09 -11.09
CA GLN A 153 6.58 25.90 -11.90
C GLN A 153 5.42 25.34 -11.07
N SER A 154 5.71 24.40 -10.16
CA SER A 154 4.72 23.84 -9.25
C SER A 154 4.19 24.91 -8.28
N CYS A 155 5.08 25.70 -7.64
CA CYS A 155 4.69 26.80 -6.77
C CYS A 155 3.82 27.83 -7.48
N SER A 156 4.19 28.21 -8.72
CA SER A 156 3.40 29.14 -9.55
C SER A 156 1.98 28.61 -9.82
N ARG A 157 1.83 27.31 -10.10
CA ARG A 157 0.52 26.68 -10.27
C ARG A 157 -0.29 26.65 -8.97
N LEU A 158 0.35 26.36 -7.84
CA LEU A 158 -0.33 26.31 -6.54
C LEU A 158 -0.79 27.71 -6.08
N LYS A 159 -0.02 28.75 -6.38
CA LYS A 159 -0.43 30.16 -6.23
C LYS A 159 -1.66 30.48 -7.09
N LEU A 160 -1.66 30.08 -8.36
CA LEU A 160 -2.81 30.28 -9.26
C LEU A 160 -4.07 29.57 -8.74
N LEU A 161 -3.92 28.41 -8.11
CA LEU A 161 -5.02 27.66 -7.50
C LEU A 161 -5.46 28.21 -6.14
N GLY A 162 -4.80 29.25 -5.61
CA GLY A 162 -5.08 29.83 -4.29
C GLY A 162 -4.71 28.92 -3.13
N VAL A 163 -3.79 27.96 -3.35
CA VAL A 163 -3.30 27.03 -2.32
C VAL A 163 -2.09 27.59 -1.58
N LEU A 164 -1.26 28.39 -2.27
CA LEU A 164 -0.13 29.11 -1.69
C LEU A 164 -0.33 30.61 -1.83
N ASP A 165 -0.04 31.36 -0.77
CA ASP A 165 0.01 32.81 -0.78
C ASP A 165 1.44 33.29 -1.08
N GLU A 166 1.61 34.54 -1.51
CA GLU A 166 2.95 35.14 -1.69
C GLU A 166 3.74 35.26 -0.38
N ARG A 167 3.08 35.11 0.76
CA ARG A 167 3.69 35.10 2.10
C ARG A 167 4.35 33.76 2.45
N ASP A 168 3.98 32.68 1.76
CA ASP A 168 4.53 31.34 2.00
C ASP A 168 5.93 31.16 1.38
N GLU A 169 6.43 32.17 0.66
CA GLU A 169 7.77 32.20 0.06
C GLU A 169 8.85 32.80 0.98
N GLU A 170 8.58 33.00 2.28
CA GLU A 170 9.60 33.56 3.18
C GLU A 170 10.89 32.72 3.20
N ASP A 171 11.91 33.35 2.62
CA ASP A 171 13.27 32.87 2.43
C ASP A 171 13.87 32.32 3.74
N PRO A 172 14.40 31.08 3.78
CA PRO A 172 15.10 30.55 4.96
C PRO A 172 16.34 31.36 5.38
N GLN A 173 16.73 32.39 4.60
CA GLN A 173 17.76 33.36 4.96
C GLN A 173 17.25 34.67 5.56
N ASN A 174 15.94 34.84 5.80
CA ASN A 174 15.43 36.02 6.50
C ASN A 174 15.85 36.01 8.00
N PRO A 175 16.75 36.92 8.44
CA PRO A 175 17.26 36.92 9.81
C PRO A 175 16.20 37.35 10.86
N ALA A 176 14.99 37.73 10.44
CA ALA A 176 13.93 38.21 11.30
C ALA A 176 13.30 37.14 12.23
N VAL A 177 13.53 35.85 12.00
CA VAL A 177 12.94 34.75 12.81
C VAL A 177 13.78 34.41 14.05
N LYS A 178 14.97 35.00 14.25
CA LYS A 178 15.79 34.80 15.46
C LYS A 178 15.41 35.68 16.66
N ALA A 179 14.34 36.46 16.58
CA ALA A 179 13.93 37.32 17.69
C ALA A 179 12.42 37.31 17.90
N LYS A 180 11.91 36.25 18.53
CA LYS A 180 10.89 36.33 19.59
C LYS A 180 10.73 35.02 20.32
#